data_AF-A0A0K6IWI8-F1
#
_entry.id   AF-A0A0K6IWI8-F1
#
_cell.length_a   1.000
_cell.length_b   1.000
_cell.length_c   1.000
_cell.angle_alpha   90.00
_cell.angle_beta   90.00
_cell.angle_gamma   90.00
#
_symmetry.space_group_name_H-M   'P 1'
#
loop_
_entity.id
_entity.type
_entity.pdbx_description
1 polymer ?
#
loop_
_entity_poly.entity_id
_entity_poly.type
_entity_poly.pdbx_seq_one_letter_code
_entity_poly.pdbx_strand_id
1 'polypeptide(L)'
;MTGIPLQEPHPPTSARPSLAAWLAMAFRPFYLLGALLAVLAVPYWAVTLRGAPALPGVWWHAHEMVWGFGAAIVVGFLHTAVASWTGQPPLRGVRLGVLVLLWLVARLAWFLGERAFPAAAGAALAFLLLAAFWLARSVLAARNRRNYVVPLLLLLFAGFEAGFFCTVQGKLDGEPLAWLDAGALWLAGMIFFLGMRVIAFFTSRALGLPQVPNPAWVQAGTVVGGFALALATALGAPAPLIAVLAVVTSGIALRQSRRWLHRTVWTNPMVWILHLGFALTAAGVLAYGLAAFAPSWRSAAVHLLTVGGIGSMTLGMMTRTALGHTGDHPNRTPRGLHSAFLVLLAAALLRELATFPAMGNGMLHASAFAFALAYLLYLWRFVPRLVRPRPDGRPG
;
A
#
# COMPACT_ATOMS: atom_id res chain seq x y z
N MET A 1 -21.04 42.25 -12.60
CA MET A 1 -21.59 40.89 -12.43
C MET A 1 -20.84 39.96 -13.37
N THR A 2 -19.85 39.23 -12.84
CA THR A 2 -19.08 38.24 -13.60
C THR A 2 -19.90 36.97 -13.71
N GLY A 3 -20.33 36.62 -14.93
CA GLY A 3 -21.14 35.45 -15.21
C GLY A 3 -20.47 34.16 -14.74
N ILE A 4 -21.22 33.33 -14.03
CA ILE A 4 -20.84 31.96 -13.71
C ILE A 4 -20.67 31.23 -15.05
N PRO A 5 -19.50 30.67 -15.39
CA PRO A 5 -19.38 29.88 -16.60
C PRO A 5 -20.26 28.64 -16.42
N LEU A 6 -21.33 28.56 -17.21
CA LEU A 6 -22.16 27.37 -17.32
C LEU A 6 -21.26 26.25 -17.84
N GLN A 7 -20.98 25.27 -16.97
CA GLN A 7 -20.21 24.10 -17.32
C GLN A 7 -21.08 23.26 -18.26
N GLU A 8 -20.79 23.29 -19.56
CA GLU A 8 -21.58 22.56 -20.56
C GLU A 8 -21.63 21.06 -20.21
N PRO A 9 -22.80 20.42 -20.33
CA PRO A 9 -22.94 19.00 -20.09
C PRO A 9 -22.08 18.23 -21.10
N HIS A 10 -21.02 17.57 -20.61
CA HIS A 10 -20.24 16.67 -21.43
C HIS A 10 -21.15 15.55 -21.99
N PRO A 11 -21.05 15.24 -23.29
CA PRO A 11 -21.85 14.16 -23.88
C PRO A 11 -21.57 12.86 -23.12
N PRO A 12 -22.59 12.02 -22.90
CA PRO A 12 -22.42 10.77 -22.14
C PRO A 12 -21.35 9.93 -22.82
N THR A 13 -20.22 9.76 -22.14
CA THR A 13 -19.16 8.88 -22.61
C THR A 13 -19.66 7.44 -22.62
N SER A 14 -19.20 6.64 -23.59
CA SER A 14 -19.65 5.24 -23.71
C SER A 14 -19.40 4.50 -22.39
N ALA A 15 -20.43 3.87 -21.83
CA ALA A 15 -20.31 3.08 -20.59
C ALA A 15 -19.51 1.78 -20.78
N ARG A 16 -18.90 1.56 -21.96
CA ARG A 16 -18.14 0.35 -22.27
C ARG A 16 -16.72 0.43 -21.69
N PRO A 17 -16.16 -0.71 -21.23
CA PRO A 17 -14.75 -0.79 -20.89
C PRO A 17 -13.85 -0.32 -22.05
N SER A 18 -12.79 0.42 -21.76
CA SER A 18 -11.79 0.79 -22.78
C SER A 18 -10.38 0.87 -22.19
N LEU A 19 -9.37 0.56 -23.02
CA LEU A 19 -7.97 0.68 -22.66
C LEU A 19 -7.60 2.13 -22.32
N ALA A 20 -8.18 3.10 -23.05
CA ALA A 20 -7.99 4.51 -22.79
C ALA A 20 -8.48 4.93 -21.40
N ALA A 21 -9.66 4.44 -20.98
CA ALA A 21 -10.17 4.68 -19.64
C ALA A 21 -9.30 4.00 -18.58
N TRP A 22 -8.91 2.75 -18.81
CA TRP A 22 -8.06 2.01 -17.87
C TRP A 22 -6.70 2.70 -17.67
N LEU A 23 -6.09 3.24 -18.72
CA LEU A 23 -4.81 3.95 -18.67
C LEU A 23 -4.97 5.47 -18.46
N ALA A 24 -6.13 5.95 -18.03
CA ALA A 24 -6.36 7.39 -17.86
C ALA A 24 -5.71 7.98 -16.60
N MET A 25 -5.52 7.16 -15.55
CA MET A 25 -4.90 7.57 -14.28
C MET A 25 -4.32 6.35 -13.56
N ALA A 26 -3.17 6.53 -12.88
CA ALA A 26 -2.38 5.43 -12.32
C ALA A 26 -3.12 4.54 -11.31
N PHE A 27 -4.07 5.06 -10.51
CA PHE A 27 -4.82 4.21 -9.58
C PHE A 27 -5.60 3.10 -10.30
N ARG A 28 -6.07 3.35 -11.54
CA ARG A 28 -6.94 2.42 -12.26
C ARG A 28 -6.28 1.07 -12.55
N PRO A 29 -5.12 1.00 -13.22
CA PRO A 29 -4.46 -0.28 -13.46
C PRO A 29 -3.86 -0.85 -12.18
N PHE A 30 -3.18 -0.04 -11.36
CA PHE A 30 -2.44 -0.59 -10.24
C PHE A 30 -3.32 -1.06 -9.09
N TYR A 31 -4.48 -0.45 -8.84
CA TYR A 31 -5.42 -0.97 -7.83
C TYR A 31 -6.08 -2.25 -8.30
N LEU A 32 -6.41 -2.36 -9.59
CA LEU A 32 -6.95 -3.58 -10.17
C LEU A 32 -5.92 -4.71 -10.09
N LEU A 33 -4.73 -4.48 -10.63
CA LEU A 33 -3.68 -5.50 -10.71
C LEU A 33 -3.12 -5.87 -9.33
N GLY A 34 -2.92 -4.89 -8.44
CA GLY A 34 -2.48 -5.15 -7.08
C GLY A 34 -3.50 -5.99 -6.30
N ALA A 35 -4.80 -5.62 -6.33
CA ALA A 35 -5.83 -6.42 -5.69
C ALA A 35 -5.96 -7.81 -6.31
N LEU A 36 -5.83 -7.94 -7.65
CA LEU A 36 -5.85 -9.24 -8.32
C LEU A 36 -4.66 -10.11 -7.89
N LEU A 37 -3.47 -9.54 -7.78
CA LEU A 37 -2.30 -10.24 -7.27
C LEU A 37 -2.55 -10.74 -5.84
N ALA A 38 -3.11 -9.91 -4.95
CA ALA A 38 -3.46 -10.33 -3.59
C ALA A 38 -4.44 -11.51 -3.57
N VAL A 39 -5.48 -11.47 -4.42
CA VAL A 39 -6.49 -12.54 -4.52
C VAL A 39 -5.90 -13.85 -5.00
N LEU A 40 -4.90 -13.82 -5.87
CA LEU A 40 -4.29 -15.02 -6.47
C LEU A 40 -3.10 -15.53 -5.64
N ALA A 41 -2.16 -14.66 -5.31
CA ALA A 41 -0.88 -15.04 -4.70
C ALA A 41 -1.02 -15.49 -3.24
N VAL A 42 -1.90 -14.86 -2.46
CA VAL A 42 -2.05 -15.20 -1.03
C VAL A 42 -2.61 -16.61 -0.82
N PRO A 43 -3.75 -17.01 -1.45
CA PRO A 43 -4.23 -18.38 -1.33
C PRO A 43 -3.29 -19.40 -1.96
N TYR A 44 -2.69 -19.10 -3.12
CA TYR A 44 -1.72 -19.97 -3.76
C TYR A 44 -0.55 -20.30 -2.82
N TRP A 45 0.04 -19.27 -2.22
CA TRP A 45 1.15 -19.49 -1.28
C TRP A 45 0.69 -20.19 -0.01
N ALA A 46 -0.46 -19.82 0.56
CA ALA A 46 -0.95 -20.42 1.80
C ALA A 46 -1.19 -21.93 1.66
N VAL A 47 -1.68 -22.38 0.50
CA VAL A 47 -1.97 -23.81 0.25
C VAL A 47 -0.71 -24.59 -0.12
N THR A 48 0.19 -23.99 -0.90
CA THR A 48 1.35 -24.72 -1.42
C THR A 48 2.58 -24.58 -0.54
N LEU A 49 2.70 -23.46 0.17
CA LEU A 49 3.92 -22.92 0.79
C LEU A 49 5.10 -22.84 -0.19
N ARG A 50 4.81 -22.91 -1.49
CA ARG A 50 5.78 -22.83 -2.58
C ARG A 50 5.86 -21.39 -3.08
N GLY A 51 7.07 -20.98 -3.40
CA GLY A 51 7.32 -19.75 -4.15
C GLY A 51 7.28 -20.01 -5.65
N ALA A 52 7.66 -19.00 -6.42
CA ALA A 52 7.96 -19.18 -7.82
C ALA A 52 9.36 -19.83 -7.98
N PRO A 53 9.62 -20.56 -9.08
CA PRO A 53 10.93 -21.17 -9.36
C PRO A 53 12.13 -20.24 -9.14
N ALA A 54 12.06 -18.97 -9.57
CA ALA A 54 13.16 -18.03 -9.41
C ALA A 54 13.25 -17.39 -8.00
N LEU A 55 12.21 -17.50 -7.18
CA LEU A 55 12.14 -16.98 -5.81
C LEU A 55 11.41 -18.00 -4.93
N PRO A 56 12.08 -19.03 -4.39
CA PRO A 56 11.40 -20.13 -3.74
C PRO A 56 10.81 -19.74 -2.37
N GLY A 57 9.85 -20.57 -1.93
CA GLY A 57 9.25 -20.53 -0.60
C GLY A 57 8.68 -19.16 -0.18
N VAL A 58 9.04 -18.74 1.04
CA VAL A 58 8.55 -17.49 1.65
C VAL A 58 9.06 -16.24 0.93
N TRP A 59 10.20 -16.31 0.23
CA TRP A 59 10.80 -15.15 -0.42
C TRP A 59 9.89 -14.58 -1.50
N TRP A 60 9.29 -15.42 -2.36
CA TRP A 60 8.33 -14.94 -3.36
C TRP A 60 7.08 -14.35 -2.74
N HIS A 61 6.50 -15.01 -1.72
CA HIS A 61 5.32 -14.46 -1.06
C HIS A 61 5.58 -13.09 -0.45
N ALA A 62 6.63 -12.97 0.37
CA ALA A 62 7.00 -11.72 0.99
C ALA A 62 7.33 -10.64 -0.05
N HIS A 63 8.08 -11.01 -1.10
CA HIS A 63 8.43 -10.11 -2.19
C HIS A 63 7.19 -9.59 -2.94
N GLU A 64 6.28 -10.48 -3.32
CA GLU A 64 5.04 -10.12 -4.01
C GLU A 64 4.09 -9.33 -3.11
N MET A 65 4.09 -9.54 -1.79
CA MET A 65 3.28 -8.70 -0.88
C MET A 65 3.85 -7.29 -0.72
N VAL A 66 5.18 -7.15 -0.63
CA VAL A 66 5.83 -5.84 -0.45
C VAL A 66 5.92 -5.07 -1.78
N TRP A 67 6.54 -5.65 -2.80
CA TRP A 67 6.83 -4.99 -4.07
C TRP A 67 5.86 -5.34 -5.21
N GLY A 68 5.16 -6.46 -5.15
CA GLY A 68 4.07 -6.75 -6.08
C GLY A 68 2.84 -5.90 -5.74
N PHE A 69 2.23 -6.20 -4.60
CA PHE A 69 1.01 -5.62 -4.08
C PHE A 69 1.23 -4.21 -3.50
N GLY A 70 2.13 -4.08 -2.52
CA GLY A 70 2.39 -2.81 -1.83
C GLY A 70 2.85 -1.71 -2.79
N ALA A 71 3.85 -1.99 -3.63
CA ALA A 71 4.33 -1.01 -4.60
C ALA A 71 3.28 -0.62 -5.64
N ALA A 72 2.45 -1.56 -6.14
CA ALA A 72 1.38 -1.22 -7.07
C ALA A 72 0.44 -0.18 -6.46
N ILE A 73 0.01 -0.39 -5.22
CA ILE A 73 -0.93 0.53 -4.55
C ILE A 73 -0.26 1.88 -4.25
N VAL A 74 1.00 1.88 -3.79
CA VAL A 74 1.75 3.12 -3.56
C VAL A 74 1.93 3.90 -4.85
N VAL A 75 2.36 3.26 -5.94
CA VAL A 75 2.53 3.91 -7.25
C VAL A 75 1.19 4.44 -7.77
N GLY A 76 0.13 3.64 -7.69
CA GLY A 76 -1.22 4.03 -8.06
C GLY A 76 -1.71 5.26 -7.28
N PHE A 77 -1.49 5.28 -5.96
CA PHE A 77 -1.86 6.39 -5.11
C PHE A 77 -1.02 7.64 -5.38
N LEU A 78 0.32 7.54 -5.36
CA LEU A 78 1.21 8.69 -5.46
C LEU A 78 1.10 9.39 -6.82
N HIS A 79 1.02 8.64 -7.92
CA HIS A 79 0.84 9.22 -9.26
C HIS A 79 -0.55 9.83 -9.46
N THR A 80 -1.54 9.40 -8.69
CA THR A 80 -2.86 10.03 -8.67
C THR A 80 -2.85 11.30 -7.82
N ALA A 81 -2.25 11.25 -6.63
CA ALA A 81 -2.18 12.37 -5.70
C ALA A 81 -1.29 13.51 -6.20
N VAL A 82 -0.19 13.20 -6.89
CA VAL A 82 0.75 14.21 -7.39
C VAL A 82 0.09 15.17 -8.37
N ALA A 83 -0.85 14.70 -9.20
CA ALA A 83 -1.58 15.56 -10.14
C ALA A 83 -2.35 16.64 -9.38
N SER A 84 -3.06 16.25 -8.31
CA SER A 84 -3.78 17.18 -7.43
C SER A 84 -2.84 18.12 -6.65
N TRP A 85 -1.66 17.65 -6.24
CA TRP A 85 -0.71 18.48 -5.48
C TRP A 85 0.08 19.47 -6.34
N THR A 86 0.30 19.16 -7.61
CA THR A 86 1.20 19.92 -8.49
C THR A 86 0.45 20.68 -9.59
N GLY A 87 -0.83 20.35 -9.84
CA GLY A 87 -1.57 20.85 -10.99
C GLY A 87 -1.06 20.32 -12.34
N GLN A 88 -0.06 19.44 -12.34
CA GLN A 88 0.50 18.86 -13.56
C GLN A 88 -0.43 17.77 -14.12
N PRO A 89 -0.41 17.54 -15.44
CA PRO A 89 -1.18 16.46 -16.03
C PRO A 89 -0.85 15.09 -15.39
N PRO A 90 -1.85 14.24 -15.12
CA PRO A 90 -1.62 12.92 -14.54
C PRO A 90 -0.84 12.02 -15.50
N LEU A 91 -0.10 11.05 -14.94
CA LEU A 91 0.52 9.99 -15.71
C LEU A 91 -0.57 9.11 -16.36
N ARG A 92 -0.57 9.04 -17.70
CA ARG A 92 -1.61 8.40 -18.49
C ARG A 92 -1.10 7.83 -19.82
N GLY A 93 -1.94 7.03 -20.48
CA GLY A 93 -1.69 6.48 -21.82
C GLY A 93 -0.47 5.57 -21.87
N VAL A 94 0.33 5.67 -22.94
CA VAL A 94 1.50 4.81 -23.18
C VAL A 94 2.50 4.83 -22.03
N ARG A 95 2.77 6.00 -21.41
CA ARG A 95 3.72 6.11 -20.29
C ARG A 95 3.27 5.29 -19.08
N LEU A 96 1.97 5.29 -18.79
CA LEU A 96 1.39 4.43 -17.76
C LEU A 96 1.39 2.96 -18.19
N GLY A 97 1.09 2.68 -19.45
CA GLY A 97 1.14 1.34 -20.03
C GLY A 97 2.53 0.68 -19.90
N VAL A 98 3.62 1.42 -20.09
CA VAL A 98 4.99 0.91 -19.89
C VAL A 98 5.22 0.49 -18.43
N LEU A 99 4.77 1.29 -17.45
CA LEU A 99 4.89 0.89 -16.04
C LEU A 99 4.07 -0.37 -15.73
N VAL A 100 2.87 -0.48 -16.28
CA VAL A 100 2.02 -1.68 -16.14
C VAL A 100 2.72 -2.90 -16.74
N LEU A 101 3.32 -2.76 -17.93
CA LEU A 101 4.04 -3.84 -18.59
C LEU A 101 5.27 -4.27 -17.77
N LEU A 102 6.08 -3.34 -17.30
CA LEU A 102 7.25 -3.64 -16.45
C LEU A 102 6.84 -4.39 -15.18
N TRP A 103 5.76 -3.93 -14.53
CA TRP A 103 5.22 -4.60 -13.35
C TRP A 103 4.74 -6.03 -13.66
N LEU A 104 4.01 -6.23 -14.76
CA LEU A 104 3.55 -7.56 -15.18
C LEU A 104 4.71 -8.50 -15.54
N VAL A 105 5.68 -8.01 -16.33
CA VAL A 105 6.86 -8.79 -16.73
C VAL A 105 7.62 -9.26 -15.51
N ALA A 106 7.84 -8.37 -14.54
CA ALA A 106 8.55 -8.74 -13.32
C ALA A 106 7.92 -9.93 -12.60
N ARG A 107 6.59 -10.01 -12.55
CA ARG A 107 5.89 -11.01 -11.72
C ARG A 107 5.71 -12.34 -12.45
N LEU A 108 5.45 -12.26 -13.76
CA LEU A 108 5.34 -13.45 -14.61
C LEU A 108 6.69 -14.11 -14.85
N ALA A 109 7.77 -13.32 -14.97
CA ALA A 109 9.10 -13.85 -15.22
C ALA A 109 9.65 -14.71 -14.07
N TRP A 110 9.18 -14.52 -12.82
CA TRP A 110 9.55 -15.41 -11.71
C TRP A 110 9.20 -16.88 -11.95
N PHE A 111 8.18 -17.14 -12.78
CA PHE A 111 7.71 -18.49 -13.10
C PHE A 111 8.44 -19.15 -14.28
N LEU A 112 9.33 -18.44 -14.96
CA LEU A 112 10.10 -18.96 -16.11
C LEU A 112 11.40 -19.66 -15.71
N GLY A 113 11.61 -19.89 -14.41
CA GLY A 113 12.83 -20.53 -13.88
C GLY A 113 13.92 -19.54 -13.50
N GLU A 114 14.96 -20.05 -12.83
CA GLU A 114 16.05 -19.24 -12.26
C GLU A 114 16.78 -18.38 -13.30
N ARG A 115 16.91 -18.85 -14.55
CA ARG A 115 17.53 -18.10 -15.66
C ARG A 115 16.80 -16.80 -15.98
N ALA A 116 15.51 -16.69 -15.66
CA ALA A 116 14.72 -15.48 -15.86
C ALA A 116 14.87 -14.47 -14.72
N PHE A 117 15.56 -14.80 -13.63
CA PHE A 117 15.76 -13.90 -12.49
C PHE A 117 16.29 -12.52 -12.90
N PRO A 118 17.34 -12.37 -13.74
CA PRO A 118 17.85 -11.04 -14.10
C PRO A 118 16.82 -10.18 -14.84
N ALA A 119 16.00 -10.81 -15.70
CA ALA A 119 14.93 -10.11 -16.41
C ALA A 119 13.81 -9.69 -15.46
N ALA A 120 13.42 -10.57 -14.54
CA ALA A 120 12.38 -10.30 -13.54
C ALA A 120 12.80 -9.18 -12.57
N ALA A 121 14.01 -9.28 -12.00
CA ALA A 121 14.60 -8.27 -11.12
C ALA A 121 14.81 -6.93 -11.85
N GLY A 122 15.31 -6.97 -13.09
CA GLY A 122 15.49 -5.80 -13.93
C GLY A 122 14.17 -5.07 -14.21
N ALA A 123 13.12 -5.80 -14.56
CA ALA A 123 11.78 -5.24 -14.78
C ALA A 123 11.18 -4.66 -13.49
N ALA A 124 11.39 -5.33 -12.34
CA ALA A 124 10.92 -4.88 -11.03
C ALA A 124 11.55 -3.54 -10.62
N LEU A 125 12.89 -3.45 -10.71
CA LEU A 125 13.61 -2.21 -10.42
C LEU A 125 13.28 -1.11 -11.43
N ALA A 126 13.22 -1.42 -12.72
CA ALA A 126 12.85 -0.47 -13.75
C ALA A 126 11.46 0.12 -13.52
N PHE A 127 10.49 -0.69 -13.05
CA PHE A 127 9.16 -0.22 -12.69
C PHE A 127 9.22 0.88 -11.60
N LEU A 128 9.92 0.65 -10.49
CA LEU A 128 10.01 1.63 -9.41
C LEU A 128 10.85 2.86 -9.79
N LEU A 129 11.99 2.65 -10.45
CA LEU A 129 12.87 3.74 -10.89
C LEU A 129 12.15 4.66 -11.88
N LEU A 130 11.43 4.09 -12.85
CA LEU A 130 10.66 4.87 -13.82
C LEU A 130 9.45 5.55 -13.15
N ALA A 131 8.78 4.89 -12.20
CA ALA A 131 7.71 5.50 -11.42
C ALA A 131 8.23 6.70 -10.59
N ALA A 132 9.41 6.58 -9.98
CA ALA A 132 10.07 7.66 -9.25
C ALA A 132 10.46 8.81 -10.18
N PHE A 133 11.02 8.52 -11.35
CA PHE A 133 11.38 9.51 -12.36
C PHE A 133 10.18 10.36 -12.79
N TRP A 134 9.04 9.74 -13.12
CA TRP A 134 7.85 10.48 -13.53
C TRP A 134 7.25 11.31 -12.39
N LEU A 135 7.29 10.82 -11.15
CA LEU A 135 6.92 11.63 -9.98
C LEU A 135 7.85 12.84 -9.82
N ALA A 136 9.17 12.63 -9.91
CA ALA A 136 10.16 13.69 -9.80
C ALA A 136 9.92 14.76 -10.86
N ARG A 137 9.69 14.36 -12.11
CA ARG A 137 9.40 15.29 -13.20
C ARG A 137 8.20 16.18 -12.88
N SER A 138 7.08 15.63 -12.42
CA SER A 138 5.88 16.42 -12.09
C SER A 138 6.11 17.37 -10.91
N VAL A 139 6.77 16.89 -9.85
CA VAL A 139 7.00 17.69 -8.64
C VAL A 139 8.02 18.80 -8.90
N LEU A 140 9.09 18.53 -9.63
CA LEU A 140 10.12 19.51 -9.98
C LEU A 140 9.59 20.55 -10.97
N ALA A 141 8.81 20.14 -11.97
CA ALA A 141 8.16 21.06 -12.92
C ALA A 141 7.25 22.07 -12.20
N ALA A 142 6.51 21.62 -11.18
CA ALA A 142 5.67 22.47 -10.36
C ALA A 142 6.42 23.21 -9.24
N ARG A 143 7.73 23.00 -9.08
CA ARG A 143 8.57 23.53 -7.99
C ARG A 143 7.95 23.28 -6.59
N ASN A 144 7.25 22.15 -6.43
CA ASN A 144 6.51 21.85 -5.22
C ASN A 144 7.44 21.27 -4.14
N ARG A 145 8.18 22.16 -3.46
CA ARG A 145 9.18 21.82 -2.42
C ARG A 145 8.64 20.91 -1.32
N ARG A 146 7.35 21.06 -0.97
CA ARG A 146 6.69 20.24 0.07
C ARG A 146 6.62 18.75 -0.28
N ASN A 147 6.76 18.41 -1.56
CA ASN A 147 6.63 17.05 -2.07
C ASN A 147 7.91 16.51 -2.73
N TYR A 148 9.06 17.20 -2.59
CA TYR A 148 10.36 16.72 -3.11
C TYR A 148 10.81 15.39 -2.50
N VAL A 149 10.33 15.06 -1.31
CA VAL A 149 10.59 13.76 -0.67
C VAL A 149 9.90 12.60 -1.38
N VAL A 150 8.76 12.82 -2.07
CA VAL A 150 7.92 11.73 -2.58
C VAL A 150 8.63 10.85 -3.63
N PRO A 151 9.34 11.39 -4.63
CA PRO A 151 10.16 10.57 -5.53
C PRO A 151 11.27 9.80 -4.81
N LEU A 152 11.92 10.43 -3.82
CA LEU A 152 12.96 9.79 -3.01
C LEU A 152 12.42 8.56 -2.26
N LEU A 153 11.17 8.61 -1.79
CA LEU A 153 10.54 7.47 -1.13
C LEU A 153 10.46 6.23 -2.05
N LEU A 154 10.21 6.41 -3.34
CA LEU A 154 10.20 5.31 -4.31
C LEU A 154 11.60 4.86 -4.70
N LEU A 155 12.57 5.77 -4.80
CA LEU A 155 13.96 5.42 -5.09
C LEU A 155 14.56 4.57 -3.97
N LEU A 156 14.34 4.96 -2.72
CA LEU A 156 14.80 4.16 -1.57
C LEU A 156 14.05 2.83 -1.49
N PHE A 157 12.76 2.80 -1.84
CA PHE A 157 12.01 1.54 -1.91
C PHE A 157 12.56 0.58 -2.98
N ALA A 158 13.02 1.10 -4.11
CA ALA A 158 13.76 0.33 -5.11
C ALA A 158 15.14 -0.11 -4.60
N GLY A 159 15.80 0.71 -3.79
CA GLY A 159 17.06 0.37 -3.13
C GLY A 159 16.93 -0.83 -2.20
N PHE A 160 15.85 -0.92 -1.40
CA PHE A 160 15.58 -2.11 -0.58
C PHE A 160 15.31 -3.36 -1.45
N GLU A 161 14.60 -3.23 -2.57
CA GLU A 161 14.37 -4.34 -3.51
C GLU A 161 15.70 -4.81 -4.15
N ALA A 162 16.56 -3.87 -4.52
CA ALA A 162 17.89 -4.16 -5.05
C ALA A 162 18.78 -4.86 -4.02
N GLY A 163 18.76 -4.40 -2.75
CA GLY A 163 19.45 -5.05 -1.65
C GLY A 163 19.00 -6.50 -1.44
N PHE A 164 17.68 -6.74 -1.50
CA PHE A 164 17.11 -8.09 -1.50
C PHE A 164 17.65 -8.94 -2.66
N PHE A 165 17.58 -8.46 -3.91
CA PHE A 165 18.07 -9.21 -5.06
C PHE A 165 19.57 -9.51 -5.00
N CYS A 166 20.38 -8.53 -4.58
CA CYS A 166 21.81 -8.72 -4.41
C CYS A 166 22.10 -9.78 -3.34
N THR A 167 21.37 -9.78 -2.22
CA THR A 167 21.54 -10.77 -1.15
C THR A 167 21.12 -12.17 -1.61
N VAL A 168 19.98 -12.30 -2.32
CA VAL A 168 19.53 -13.57 -2.90
C VAL A 168 20.54 -14.14 -3.91
N GLN A 169 21.23 -13.29 -4.66
CA GLN A 169 22.29 -13.69 -5.59
C GLN A 169 23.66 -13.90 -4.92
N GLY A 170 23.78 -13.75 -3.60
CA GLY A 170 25.05 -13.87 -2.89
C GLY A 170 26.06 -12.75 -3.18
N LYS A 171 25.59 -11.59 -3.68
CA LYS A 171 26.41 -10.40 -3.97
C LYS A 171 26.54 -9.46 -2.78
N LEU A 172 25.66 -9.59 -1.80
CA LEU A 172 25.72 -8.89 -0.52
C LEU A 172 25.57 -9.92 0.59
N ASP A 173 26.37 -9.78 1.64
CA ASP A 173 26.21 -10.56 2.86
C ASP A 173 24.94 -10.12 3.60
N GLY A 174 24.32 -11.06 4.29
CA GLY A 174 23.14 -10.80 5.11
C GLY A 174 22.00 -11.78 4.82
N GLU A 175 20.86 -11.49 5.43
CA GLU A 175 19.70 -12.37 5.44
C GLU A 175 18.62 -11.76 4.53
N PRO A 176 18.15 -12.46 3.47
CA PRO A 176 17.16 -11.90 2.54
C PRO A 176 15.86 -11.43 3.20
N LEU A 177 15.41 -12.07 4.29
CA LEU A 177 14.20 -11.63 5.00
C LEU A 177 14.37 -10.28 5.71
N ALA A 178 15.58 -9.86 6.08
CA ALA A 178 15.84 -8.53 6.63
C ALA A 178 15.47 -7.43 5.62
N TRP A 179 15.76 -7.63 4.33
CA TRP A 179 15.34 -6.71 3.27
C TRP A 179 13.83 -6.72 3.05
N LEU A 180 13.20 -7.90 3.11
CA LEU A 180 11.74 -8.05 2.99
C LEU A 180 11.01 -7.34 4.15
N ASP A 181 11.49 -7.50 5.38
CA ASP A 181 10.97 -6.80 6.55
C ASP A 181 11.19 -5.29 6.44
N ALA A 182 12.38 -4.87 6.04
CA ALA A 182 12.69 -3.46 5.82
C ALA A 182 11.75 -2.83 4.78
N GLY A 183 11.43 -3.55 3.70
CA GLY A 183 10.44 -3.11 2.72
C GLY A 183 9.03 -2.97 3.31
N ALA A 184 8.59 -3.89 4.15
CA ALA A 184 7.31 -3.79 4.86
C ALA A 184 7.29 -2.61 5.84
N LEU A 185 8.37 -2.40 6.59
CA LEU A 185 8.54 -1.26 7.50
C LEU A 185 8.64 0.08 6.74
N TRP A 186 9.21 0.06 5.54
CA TRP A 186 9.25 1.23 4.65
C TRP A 186 7.84 1.62 4.20
N LEU A 187 7.00 0.64 3.83
CA LEU A 187 5.57 0.86 3.58
C LEU A 187 4.86 1.41 4.82
N ALA A 188 5.19 0.92 6.02
CA ALA A 188 4.67 1.47 7.28
C ALA A 188 5.05 2.95 7.46
N GLY A 189 6.31 3.31 7.17
CA GLY A 189 6.78 4.70 7.16
C GLY A 189 6.03 5.57 6.15
N MET A 190 5.75 5.06 4.95
CA MET A 190 4.89 5.74 3.97
C MET A 190 3.46 5.93 4.47
N ILE A 191 2.89 4.93 5.17
CA ILE A 191 1.58 5.03 5.81
C ILE A 191 1.59 6.10 6.90
N PHE A 192 2.63 6.18 7.73
CA PHE A 192 2.73 7.26 8.72
C PHE A 192 2.80 8.63 8.04
N PHE A 193 3.62 8.75 6.99
CA PHE A 193 3.76 9.98 6.21
C PHE A 193 2.45 10.44 5.55
N LEU A 194 1.72 9.54 4.89
CA LEU A 194 0.43 9.85 4.27
C LEU A 194 -0.66 10.04 5.32
N GLY A 195 -0.72 9.16 6.33
CA GLY A 195 -1.73 9.16 7.39
C GLY A 195 -1.76 10.48 8.14
N MET A 196 -0.57 11.01 8.47
CA MET A 196 -0.41 12.33 9.08
C MET A 196 -0.90 13.50 8.20
N ARG A 197 -1.07 13.31 6.90
CA ARG A 197 -1.60 14.32 5.99
C ARG A 197 -3.11 14.18 5.77
N VAL A 198 -3.61 12.95 5.78
CA VAL A 198 -4.96 12.67 5.24
C VAL A 198 -5.98 12.23 6.29
N ILE A 199 -5.61 11.53 7.36
CA ILE A 199 -6.60 10.91 8.28
C ILE A 199 -7.43 11.97 8.99
N ALA A 200 -6.79 12.98 9.60
CA ALA A 200 -7.49 14.08 10.27
C ALA A 200 -8.36 14.88 9.29
N PHE A 201 -7.84 15.16 8.09
CA PHE A 201 -8.57 15.85 7.02
C PHE A 201 -9.82 15.07 6.58
N PHE A 202 -9.67 13.78 6.31
CA PHE A 202 -10.75 12.90 5.90
C PHE A 202 -11.80 12.71 6.99
N THR A 203 -11.37 12.62 8.25
CA THR A 203 -12.28 12.56 9.41
C THR A 203 -13.12 13.83 9.51
N SER A 204 -12.47 14.99 9.45
CA SER A 204 -13.15 16.30 9.46
C SER A 204 -14.15 16.42 8.32
N ARG A 205 -13.74 16.12 7.08
CA ARG A 205 -14.59 16.21 5.89
C ARG A 205 -15.75 15.22 5.88
N ALA A 206 -15.56 14.02 6.42
CA ALA A 206 -16.61 12.99 6.41
C ALA A 206 -17.65 13.18 7.51
N LEU A 207 -17.26 13.76 8.66
CA LEU A 207 -18.09 13.82 9.86
C LEU A 207 -18.46 15.24 10.29
N GLY A 208 -18.00 16.27 9.58
CA GLY A 208 -18.26 17.68 9.93
C GLY A 208 -17.57 18.13 11.22
N LEU A 209 -16.49 17.44 11.63
CA LEU A 209 -15.74 17.74 12.86
C LEU A 209 -14.60 18.74 12.60
N PRO A 210 -14.15 19.51 13.61
CA PRO A 210 -12.90 20.25 13.52
C PRO A 210 -11.71 19.33 13.21
N GLN A 211 -10.81 19.77 12.32
CA GLN A 211 -9.62 18.99 11.99
C GLN A 211 -8.61 19.05 13.14
N VAL A 212 -8.28 17.88 13.69
CA VAL A 212 -7.25 17.76 14.73
C VAL A 212 -5.85 18.03 14.13
N PRO A 213 -5.09 19.02 14.65
CA PRO A 213 -3.78 19.34 14.12
C PRO A 213 -2.72 18.31 14.53
N ASN A 214 -1.75 18.11 13.64
CA ASN A 214 -0.60 17.22 13.86
C ASN A 214 0.64 18.07 14.17
N PRO A 215 1.16 18.08 15.42
CA PRO A 215 2.36 18.82 15.76
C PRO A 215 3.55 18.36 14.91
N ALA A 216 4.43 19.28 14.54
CA ALA A 216 5.56 18.99 13.65
C ALA A 216 6.46 17.86 14.20
N TRP A 217 6.72 17.84 15.51
CA TRP A 217 7.52 16.79 16.14
C TRP A 217 6.87 15.40 16.09
N VAL A 218 5.53 15.32 16.13
CA VAL A 218 4.81 14.03 16.00
C VAL A 218 4.93 13.52 14.57
N GLN A 219 4.75 14.42 13.59
CA GLN A 219 4.92 14.09 12.18
C GLN A 219 6.36 13.64 11.89
N ALA A 220 7.35 14.41 12.34
CA ALA A 220 8.76 14.07 12.18
C ALA A 220 9.12 12.75 12.88
N GLY A 221 8.73 12.59 14.15
CA GLY A 221 9.05 11.39 14.93
C GLY A 221 8.47 10.10 14.35
N THR A 222 7.22 10.12 13.88
CA THR A 222 6.62 8.92 13.24
C THR A 222 7.20 8.61 11.86
N VAL A 223 7.42 9.63 11.03
CA VAL A 223 7.90 9.45 9.66
C VAL A 223 9.39 9.09 9.65
N VAL A 224 10.22 9.89 10.31
CA VAL A 224 11.68 9.64 10.40
C VAL A 224 11.94 8.35 11.16
N GLY A 225 11.22 8.10 12.27
CA GLY A 225 11.36 6.87 13.04
C GLY A 225 11.01 5.62 12.23
N GLY A 226 9.92 5.64 11.44
CA GLY A 226 9.55 4.52 10.58
C GLY A 226 10.58 4.24 9.49
N PHE A 227 11.09 5.28 8.82
CA PHE A 227 12.14 5.13 7.81
C PHE A 227 13.50 4.72 8.40
N ALA A 228 13.87 5.25 9.57
CA ALA A 228 15.08 4.86 10.28
C ALA A 228 15.01 3.40 10.73
N LEU A 229 13.86 2.93 11.20
CA LEU A 229 13.64 1.53 11.56
C LEU A 229 13.78 0.59 10.36
N ALA A 230 13.21 0.95 9.22
CA ALA A 230 13.36 0.18 7.98
C ALA A 230 14.84 0.09 7.55
N LEU A 231 15.57 1.21 7.59
CA LEU A 231 16.99 1.24 7.27
C LEU A 231 17.82 0.41 8.26
N ALA A 232 17.58 0.58 9.57
CA ALA A 232 18.27 -0.19 10.61
C ALA A 232 18.06 -1.70 10.42
N THR A 233 16.83 -2.10 10.07
CA THR A 233 16.48 -3.50 9.80
C THR A 233 17.23 -4.04 8.58
N ALA A 234 17.23 -3.30 7.46
CA ALA A 234 17.94 -3.71 6.25
C ALA A 234 19.45 -3.86 6.46
N LEU A 235 20.04 -3.01 7.30
CA LEU A 235 21.47 -3.03 7.61
C LEU A 235 21.85 -4.03 8.72
N GLY A 236 20.91 -4.87 9.17
CA GLY A 236 21.18 -5.87 10.20
C GLY A 236 21.54 -5.28 11.56
N ALA A 237 20.93 -4.13 11.91
CA ALA A 237 21.22 -3.47 13.18
C ALA A 237 20.89 -4.36 14.41
N PRO A 238 21.58 -4.17 15.55
CA PRO A 238 21.33 -4.94 16.76
C PRO A 238 19.88 -4.81 17.26
N ALA A 239 19.36 -5.90 17.84
CA ALA A 239 18.00 -5.97 18.38
C ALA A 239 17.61 -4.80 19.31
N PRO A 240 18.48 -4.29 20.22
CA PRO A 240 18.15 -3.12 21.04
C PRO A 240 17.84 -1.86 20.23
N LEU A 241 18.57 -1.59 19.15
CA LEU A 241 18.32 -0.41 18.31
C LEU A 241 16.99 -0.54 17.57
N ILE A 242 16.72 -1.72 16.99
CA ILE A 242 15.44 -2.02 16.32
C ILE A 242 14.27 -1.83 17.30
N ALA A 243 14.38 -2.40 18.52
CA ALA A 243 13.35 -2.29 19.53
C ALA A 243 13.11 -0.85 19.98
N VAL A 244 14.17 -0.06 20.24
CA VAL A 244 14.03 1.35 20.63
C VAL A 244 13.35 2.17 19.54
N LEU A 245 13.82 2.05 18.29
CA LEU A 245 13.21 2.76 17.16
C LEU A 245 11.73 2.39 16.98
N ALA A 246 11.40 1.10 17.08
CA ALA A 246 10.04 0.60 16.98
C ALA A 246 9.14 1.10 18.11
N VAL A 247 9.58 1.02 19.38
CA VAL A 247 8.80 1.46 20.55
C VAL A 247 8.55 2.96 20.50
N VAL A 248 9.57 3.77 20.20
CA VAL A 248 9.42 5.23 20.11
C VAL A 248 8.48 5.61 18.97
N THR A 249 8.71 5.05 17.76
CA THR A 249 7.89 5.35 16.57
C THR A 249 6.43 4.96 16.80
N SER A 250 6.19 3.73 17.27
CA SER A 250 4.84 3.21 17.52
C SER A 250 4.15 3.94 18.66
N GLY A 251 4.85 4.29 19.74
CA GLY A 251 4.31 5.07 20.86
C GLY A 251 3.79 6.44 20.42
N ILE A 252 4.56 7.15 19.59
CA ILE A 252 4.13 8.43 19.02
C ILE A 252 2.93 8.23 18.09
N ALA A 253 2.98 7.23 17.20
CA ALA A 253 1.91 6.95 16.25
C ALA A 253 0.59 6.54 16.93
N LEU A 254 0.63 5.63 17.92
CA LEU A 254 -0.54 5.21 18.69
C LEU A 254 -1.13 6.36 19.50
N ARG A 255 -0.28 7.19 20.13
CA ARG A 255 -0.73 8.40 20.81
C ARG A 255 -1.44 9.35 19.84
N GLN A 256 -0.91 9.53 18.64
CA GLN A 256 -1.54 10.37 17.63
C GLN A 256 -2.86 9.76 17.11
N SER A 257 -2.90 8.44 16.92
CA SER A 257 -4.13 7.72 16.55
C SER A 257 -5.23 7.93 17.58
N ARG A 258 -4.89 7.90 18.88
CA ARG A 258 -5.84 8.20 19.97
C ARG A 258 -6.34 9.65 19.92
N ARG A 259 -5.48 10.61 19.57
CA ARG A 259 -5.86 12.04 19.45
C ARG A 259 -6.83 12.30 18.30
N TRP A 260 -6.75 11.53 17.21
CA TRP A 260 -7.68 11.65 16.09
C TRP A 260 -9.03 10.99 16.38
N LEU A 261 -9.09 10.05 17.33
CA LEU A 261 -10.27 9.24 17.56
C LEU A 261 -11.37 10.06 18.24
N HIS A 262 -12.48 10.21 17.53
CA HIS A 262 -13.75 10.71 18.04
C HIS A 262 -14.80 9.61 18.00
N ARG A 263 -15.78 9.60 18.91
CA ARG A 263 -16.80 8.53 18.98
C ARG A 263 -17.57 8.34 17.66
N THR A 264 -17.80 9.43 16.93
CA THR A 264 -18.50 9.39 15.63
C THR A 264 -17.66 8.79 14.49
N VAL A 265 -16.37 8.52 14.67
CA VAL A 265 -15.56 7.80 13.67
C VAL A 265 -16.18 6.45 13.33
N TRP A 266 -16.74 5.77 14.34
CA TRP A 266 -17.35 4.45 14.19
C TRP A 266 -18.64 4.43 13.37
N THR A 267 -19.26 5.59 13.11
CA THR A 267 -20.49 5.66 12.30
C THR A 267 -20.20 5.60 10.79
N ASN A 268 -18.95 5.82 10.36
CA ASN A 268 -18.58 5.82 8.95
C ASN A 268 -17.46 4.80 8.65
N PRO A 269 -17.77 3.70 7.93
CA PRO A 269 -16.78 2.71 7.52
C PRO A 269 -15.59 3.22 6.72
N MET A 270 -15.78 4.23 5.88
CA MET A 270 -14.69 4.83 5.11
C MET A 270 -13.69 5.61 5.98
N VAL A 271 -14.07 5.95 7.20
CA VAL A 271 -13.23 6.67 8.16
C VAL A 271 -12.61 5.70 9.14
N TRP A 272 -13.40 4.86 9.82
CA TRP A 272 -12.84 4.00 10.87
C TRP A 272 -11.81 3.01 10.34
N ILE A 273 -11.92 2.53 9.09
CA ILE A 273 -10.93 1.61 8.51
C ILE A 273 -9.55 2.26 8.39
N LEU A 274 -9.49 3.58 8.14
CA LEU A 274 -8.23 4.32 8.06
C LEU A 274 -7.61 4.52 9.44
N HIS A 275 -8.44 4.81 10.46
CA HIS A 275 -7.97 4.91 11.84
C HIS A 275 -7.43 3.56 12.34
N LEU A 276 -8.20 2.50 12.12
CA LEU A 276 -7.82 1.17 12.55
C LEU A 276 -6.60 0.65 11.78
N GLY A 277 -6.53 0.85 10.47
CA GLY A 277 -5.35 0.51 9.67
C GLY A 277 -4.09 1.27 10.14
N PHE A 278 -4.22 2.55 10.50
CA PHE A 278 -3.09 3.32 11.05
C PHE A 278 -2.66 2.79 12.42
N ALA A 279 -3.63 2.52 13.32
CA ALA A 279 -3.36 1.99 14.65
C ALA A 279 -2.72 0.58 14.58
N LEU A 280 -3.23 -0.29 13.71
CA LEU A 280 -2.68 -1.64 13.48
C LEU A 280 -1.29 -1.58 12.83
N THR A 281 -1.04 -0.61 11.94
CA THR A 281 0.32 -0.38 11.41
C THR A 281 1.27 -0.02 12.55
N ALA A 282 0.88 0.89 13.44
CA ALA A 282 1.69 1.25 14.60
C ALA A 282 1.87 0.08 15.59
N ALA A 283 0.82 -0.71 15.83
CA ALA A 283 0.89 -1.90 16.67
C ALA A 283 1.78 -3.00 16.07
N GLY A 284 1.74 -3.19 14.74
CA GLY A 284 2.62 -4.10 14.02
C GLY A 284 4.09 -3.67 14.09
N VAL A 285 4.38 -2.37 13.98
CA VAL A 285 5.72 -1.81 14.19
C VAL A 285 6.20 -2.08 15.62
N LEU A 286 5.35 -1.86 16.64
CA LEU A 286 5.67 -2.18 18.03
C LEU A 286 5.99 -3.67 18.20
N ALA A 287 5.11 -4.54 17.70
CA ALA A 287 5.26 -5.99 17.77
C ALA A 287 6.57 -6.44 17.08
N TYR A 288 6.93 -5.83 15.95
CA TYR A 288 8.17 -6.13 15.24
C TYR A 288 9.39 -5.80 16.10
N GLY A 289 9.40 -4.63 16.73
CA GLY A 289 10.46 -4.23 17.65
C GLY A 289 10.63 -5.17 18.83
N LEU A 290 9.52 -5.63 19.42
CA LEU A 290 9.55 -6.60 20.52
C LEU A 290 10.03 -7.99 20.04
N ALA A 291 9.63 -8.39 18.83
CA ALA A 291 10.04 -9.66 18.23
C ALA A 291 11.55 -9.72 17.91
N ALA A 292 12.26 -8.58 17.91
CA ALA A 292 13.72 -8.57 17.81
C ALA A 292 14.41 -9.34 18.96
N PHE A 293 13.76 -9.44 20.13
CA PHE A 293 14.22 -10.25 21.27
C PHE A 293 13.55 -11.62 21.37
N ALA A 294 12.52 -11.87 20.56
CA ALA A 294 11.78 -13.14 20.56
C ALA A 294 11.48 -13.54 19.10
N PRO A 295 12.49 -14.07 18.36
CA PRO A 295 12.38 -14.30 16.92
C PRO A 295 11.23 -15.21 16.50
N SER A 296 10.77 -16.11 17.37
CA SER A 296 9.59 -16.96 17.13
C SER A 296 8.31 -16.16 16.87
N TRP A 297 8.21 -14.93 17.39
CA TRP A 297 7.06 -14.05 17.19
C TRP A 297 7.20 -13.12 15.98
N ARG A 298 8.35 -13.12 15.30
CA ARG A 298 8.60 -12.26 14.12
C ARG A 298 7.52 -12.43 13.06
N SER A 299 7.14 -13.68 12.76
CA SER A 299 6.13 -13.94 11.74
C SER A 299 4.78 -13.32 12.12
N ALA A 300 4.35 -13.43 13.37
CA ALA A 300 3.10 -12.83 13.86
C ALA A 300 3.18 -11.30 13.75
N ALA A 301 4.26 -10.69 14.25
CA ALA A 301 4.49 -9.25 14.20
C ALA A 301 4.44 -8.66 12.77
N VAL A 302 5.12 -9.32 11.82
CA VAL A 302 5.11 -8.90 10.40
C VAL A 302 3.70 -9.02 9.81
N HIS A 303 2.89 -10.00 10.22
CA HIS A 303 1.53 -10.15 9.72
C HIS A 303 0.52 -9.21 10.38
N LEU A 304 0.69 -8.86 11.66
CA LEU A 304 -0.04 -7.77 12.28
C LEU A 304 0.21 -6.45 11.53
N LEU A 305 1.47 -6.19 11.16
CA LEU A 305 1.85 -5.05 10.34
C LEU A 305 1.25 -5.11 8.92
N THR A 306 1.39 -6.23 8.23
CA THR A 306 1.07 -6.34 6.79
C THR A 306 -0.40 -6.64 6.52
N VAL A 307 -0.99 -7.64 7.18
CA VAL A 307 -2.40 -8.02 7.02
C VAL A 307 -3.30 -7.01 7.76
N GLY A 308 -2.99 -6.77 9.03
CA GLY A 308 -3.77 -5.86 9.88
C GLY A 308 -3.60 -4.40 9.48
N GLY A 309 -2.37 -3.89 9.50
CA GLY A 309 -2.06 -2.49 9.22
C GLY A 309 -2.13 -2.10 7.75
N ILE A 310 -1.16 -2.57 6.96
CA ILE A 310 -1.00 -2.21 5.54
C ILE A 310 -2.22 -2.67 4.73
N GLY A 311 -2.73 -3.88 4.95
CA GLY A 311 -3.93 -4.39 4.31
C GLY A 311 -5.13 -3.47 4.53
N SER A 312 -5.46 -3.19 5.80
CA SER A 312 -6.60 -2.31 6.13
C SER A 312 -6.44 -0.90 5.57
N MET A 313 -5.25 -0.32 5.71
CA MET A 313 -4.94 1.01 5.21
C MET A 313 -5.07 1.08 3.68
N THR A 314 -4.49 0.11 2.97
CA THR A 314 -4.55 0.07 1.51
C THR A 314 -5.96 -0.15 1.00
N LEU A 315 -6.73 -1.10 1.55
CA LEU A 315 -8.12 -1.33 1.13
C LEU A 315 -9.00 -0.08 1.32
N GLY A 316 -8.86 0.60 2.47
CA GLY A 316 -9.56 1.85 2.75
C GLY A 316 -9.17 2.98 1.80
N MET A 317 -7.86 3.20 1.60
CA MET A 317 -7.35 4.25 0.72
C MET A 317 -7.65 3.99 -0.74
N MET A 318 -7.50 2.75 -1.22
CA MET A 318 -7.84 2.35 -2.59
C MET A 318 -9.30 2.65 -2.90
N THR A 319 -10.20 2.29 -2.00
CA THR A 319 -11.62 2.58 -2.15
C THR A 319 -11.87 4.08 -2.22
N ARG A 320 -11.33 4.83 -1.26
CA ARG A 320 -11.59 6.27 -1.17
C ARG A 320 -11.08 7.02 -2.40
N THR A 321 -9.85 6.72 -2.82
CA THR A 321 -9.25 7.27 -4.04
C THR A 321 -10.08 6.88 -5.25
N ALA A 322 -10.43 5.60 -5.40
CA ALA A 322 -11.22 5.16 -6.54
C ALA A 322 -12.58 5.87 -6.61
N LEU A 323 -13.34 5.96 -5.51
CA LEU A 323 -14.62 6.68 -5.49
C LEU A 323 -14.45 8.15 -5.90
N GLY A 324 -13.52 8.86 -5.24
CA GLY A 324 -13.27 10.27 -5.50
C GLY A 324 -12.82 10.56 -6.94
N HIS A 325 -12.19 9.57 -7.59
CA HIS A 325 -11.69 9.65 -8.97
C HIS A 325 -12.53 8.87 -10.00
N THR A 326 -13.71 8.38 -9.61
CA THR A 326 -14.67 7.77 -10.55
C THR A 326 -16.02 8.47 -10.54
N GLY A 327 -16.11 9.65 -9.89
CA GLY A 327 -17.34 10.46 -9.82
C GLY A 327 -18.32 10.04 -8.72
N ASP A 328 -17.94 9.10 -7.85
CA ASP A 328 -18.74 8.70 -6.69
C ASP A 328 -18.36 9.54 -5.45
N HIS A 329 -19.25 9.63 -4.45
CA HIS A 329 -18.95 10.36 -3.22
C HIS A 329 -17.95 9.58 -2.33
N PRO A 330 -16.75 10.12 -2.01
CA PRO A 330 -15.67 9.37 -1.38
C PRO A 330 -15.93 8.95 0.08
N ASN A 331 -16.90 9.57 0.75
CA ASN A 331 -17.29 9.22 2.13
C ASN A 331 -18.51 8.30 2.21
N ARG A 332 -19.11 7.93 1.07
CA ARG A 332 -20.27 7.03 1.03
C ARG A 332 -19.80 5.61 0.81
N THR A 333 -19.93 4.76 1.82
CA THR A 333 -19.56 3.34 1.72
C THR A 333 -20.45 2.65 0.67
N PRO A 334 -19.87 2.08 -0.41
CA PRO A 334 -20.62 1.27 -1.36
C PRO A 334 -21.19 0.02 -0.69
N ARG A 335 -22.32 -0.50 -1.20
CA ARG A 335 -22.90 -1.77 -0.74
C ARG A 335 -21.84 -2.88 -0.81
N GLY A 336 -21.77 -3.73 0.22
CA GLY A 336 -20.84 -4.85 0.34
C GLY A 336 -19.42 -4.49 0.80
N LEU A 337 -18.99 -3.22 0.69
CA LEU A 337 -17.62 -2.86 1.06
C LEU A 337 -17.38 -2.84 2.57
N HIS A 338 -18.40 -2.52 3.37
CA HIS A 338 -18.31 -2.64 4.82
C HIS A 338 -17.94 -4.09 5.20
N SER A 339 -18.57 -5.09 4.58
CA SER A 339 -18.23 -6.49 4.79
C SER A 339 -16.79 -6.81 4.39
N ALA A 340 -16.28 -6.24 3.29
CA ALA A 340 -14.87 -6.40 2.91
C ALA A 340 -13.91 -5.90 4.00
N PHE A 341 -14.21 -4.77 4.64
CA PHE A 341 -13.41 -4.26 5.76
C PHE A 341 -13.43 -5.21 6.97
N LEU A 342 -14.61 -5.69 7.35
CA LEU A 342 -14.75 -6.61 8.49
C LEU A 342 -14.07 -7.95 8.23
N VAL A 343 -14.20 -8.50 7.01
CA VAL A 343 -13.56 -9.75 6.59
C VAL A 343 -12.03 -9.60 6.62
N LEU A 344 -11.50 -8.44 6.21
CA LEU A 344 -10.07 -8.18 6.27
C LEU A 344 -9.53 -8.12 7.71
N LEU A 345 -10.27 -7.49 8.63
CA LEU A 345 -9.91 -7.49 10.05
C LEU A 345 -9.98 -8.89 10.66
N ALA A 346 -10.98 -9.68 10.28
CA ALA A 346 -11.07 -11.07 10.67
C ALA A 346 -9.88 -11.87 10.13
N ALA A 347 -9.44 -11.62 8.89
CA ALA A 347 -8.25 -12.24 8.32
C ALA A 347 -6.99 -11.94 9.16
N ALA A 348 -6.83 -10.70 9.62
CA ALA A 348 -5.74 -10.32 10.50
C ALA A 348 -5.80 -11.06 11.84
N LEU A 349 -6.98 -11.11 12.48
CA LEU A 349 -7.16 -11.84 13.74
C LEU A 349 -6.86 -13.34 13.58
N LEU A 350 -7.42 -13.98 12.55
CA LEU A 350 -7.15 -15.39 12.24
C LEU A 350 -5.66 -15.63 12.00
N ARG A 351 -4.95 -14.66 11.41
CA ARG A 351 -3.51 -14.77 11.17
C ARG A 351 -2.72 -14.80 12.47
N GLU A 352 -3.09 -13.99 13.44
CA GLU A 352 -2.45 -13.97 14.75
C GLU A 352 -2.75 -15.26 15.52
N LEU A 353 -4.00 -15.73 15.46
CA LEU A 353 -4.41 -17.00 16.07
C LEU A 353 -3.67 -18.21 15.50
N ALA A 354 -3.28 -18.18 14.22
CA ALA A 354 -2.47 -19.22 13.59
C ALA A 354 -1.06 -19.37 14.18
N THR A 355 -0.60 -18.40 14.99
CA THR A 355 0.70 -18.48 15.70
C THR A 355 0.66 -19.51 16.83
N PHE A 356 -0.53 -19.83 17.35
CA PHE A 356 -0.69 -20.82 18.41
C PHE A 356 -0.73 -22.24 17.80
N PRO A 357 0.17 -23.15 18.20
CA PRO A 357 0.29 -24.49 17.59
C PRO A 357 -1.02 -25.29 17.55
N ALA A 358 -1.86 -25.15 18.58
CA ALA A 358 -3.16 -25.82 18.67
C ALA A 358 -4.19 -25.38 17.60
N MET A 359 -4.01 -24.19 17.02
CA MET A 359 -4.93 -23.58 16.05
C MET A 359 -4.37 -23.62 14.62
N GLY A 360 -3.05 -23.61 14.48
CA GLY A 360 -2.24 -24.04 13.33
C GLY A 360 -2.77 -23.72 11.92
N ASN A 361 -2.59 -24.69 11.01
CA ASN A 361 -2.80 -24.53 9.56
C ASN A 361 -4.24 -24.16 9.16
N GLY A 362 -5.25 -24.59 9.94
CA GLY A 362 -6.64 -24.24 9.66
C GLY A 362 -6.89 -22.73 9.74
N MET A 363 -6.35 -22.08 10.78
CA MET A 363 -6.43 -20.62 10.93
C MET A 363 -5.59 -19.89 9.89
N LEU A 364 -4.45 -20.45 9.49
CA LEU A 364 -3.61 -19.89 8.42
C LEU A 364 -4.37 -19.87 7.09
N HIS A 365 -4.96 -20.99 6.68
CA HIS A 365 -5.76 -21.04 5.46
C HIS A 365 -6.99 -20.13 5.55
N ALA A 366 -7.73 -20.17 6.68
CA ALA A 366 -8.88 -19.30 6.89
C ALA A 366 -8.52 -17.82 6.77
N SER A 367 -7.37 -17.41 7.35
CA SER A 367 -6.84 -16.06 7.19
C SER A 367 -6.53 -15.72 5.74
N ALA A 368 -5.82 -16.59 5.01
CA ALA A 368 -5.44 -16.37 3.62
C ALA A 368 -6.67 -16.21 2.70
N PHE A 369 -7.67 -17.08 2.86
CA PHE A 369 -8.91 -17.01 2.08
C PHE A 369 -9.78 -15.81 2.48
N ALA A 370 -9.84 -15.45 3.76
CA ALA A 370 -10.53 -14.24 4.21
C ALA A 370 -9.87 -12.97 3.64
N PHE A 371 -8.54 -12.89 3.67
CA PHE A 371 -7.80 -11.78 3.05
C PHE A 371 -8.11 -11.66 1.56
N ALA A 372 -8.02 -12.78 0.82
CA ALA A 372 -8.37 -12.81 -0.60
C ALA A 372 -9.83 -12.42 -0.85
N LEU A 373 -10.77 -12.90 -0.03
CA LEU A 373 -12.19 -12.55 -0.13
C LEU A 373 -12.42 -11.04 0.03
N ALA A 374 -11.73 -10.38 0.96
CA ALA A 374 -11.86 -8.93 1.15
C ALA A 374 -11.45 -8.15 -0.12
N TYR A 375 -10.33 -8.50 -0.76
CA TYR A 375 -9.89 -7.87 -2.01
C TYR A 375 -10.74 -8.30 -3.22
N LEU A 376 -11.30 -9.52 -3.22
CA LEU A 376 -12.24 -9.96 -4.23
C LEU A 376 -13.55 -9.14 -4.19
N LEU A 377 -14.06 -8.84 -2.99
CA LEU A 377 -15.22 -7.96 -2.82
C LEU A 377 -14.94 -6.54 -3.32
N TYR A 378 -13.72 -6.02 -3.11
CA TYR A 378 -13.27 -4.77 -3.72
C TYR A 378 -13.27 -4.87 -5.25
N LEU A 379 -12.63 -5.89 -5.83
CA LEU A 379 -12.56 -6.06 -7.29
C LEU A 379 -13.95 -6.17 -7.91
N TRP A 380 -14.83 -6.99 -7.34
CA TRP A 380 -16.20 -7.15 -7.81
C TRP A 380 -16.94 -5.82 -7.91
N ARG A 381 -16.71 -4.92 -6.94
CA ARG A 381 -17.33 -3.59 -6.94
C ARG A 381 -16.62 -2.57 -7.84
N PHE A 382 -15.30 -2.61 -7.92
CA PHE A 382 -14.51 -1.54 -8.51
C PHE A 382 -14.04 -1.83 -9.95
N VAL A 383 -13.91 -3.09 -10.39
CA VAL A 383 -13.48 -3.40 -11.76
C VAL A 383 -14.28 -2.63 -12.82
N PRO A 384 -15.63 -2.60 -12.80
CA PRO A 384 -16.39 -1.80 -13.77
C PRO A 384 -16.03 -0.31 -13.74
N ARG A 385 -15.73 0.25 -12.57
CA ARG A 385 -15.35 1.66 -12.42
C ARG A 385 -13.94 1.96 -12.93
N LEU A 386 -13.01 1.02 -12.71
CA LEU A 386 -11.60 1.20 -13.06
C LEU A 386 -11.37 1.09 -14.57
N VAL A 387 -12.18 0.31 -15.29
CA VAL A 387 -12.01 0.06 -16.75
C VAL A 387 -12.95 0.88 -17.64
N ARG A 388 -13.97 1.55 -17.08
CA ARG A 388 -14.91 2.39 -17.83
C ARG A 388 -14.58 3.88 -17.70
N PRO A 389 -14.90 4.71 -18.71
CA PRO A 389 -14.83 6.16 -18.59
C PRO A 389 -15.64 6.67 -17.39
N ARG A 390 -15.26 7.83 -16.83
CA ARG A 390 -16.10 8.48 -15.82
C ARG A 390 -17.43 8.93 -16.44
N PRO A 391 -18.56 8.82 -15.70
CA PRO A 391 -19.85 9.30 -16.19
C PRO A 391 -19.85 10.78 -16.62
N ASP A 392 -19.03 11.61 -15.98
CA ASP A 392 -18.91 13.05 -16.27
C ASP A 392 -17.83 13.41 -17.31
N GLY A 393 -17.24 12.42 -17.99
CA GLY A 393 -16.26 12.62 -19.06
C GLY A 393 -14.86 13.04 -18.60
N ARG A 394 -14.63 13.21 -17.30
CA ARG A 394 -13.31 13.56 -16.77
C ARG A 394 -12.34 12.35 -16.84
N PRO A 395 -11.02 12.58 -17.00
CA PRO A 395 -10.04 11.50 -17.19
C PRO A 395 -9.88 10.59 -15.95
N GLY A 396 -10.29 11.08 -14.79
CA GLY A 396 -10.13 10.44 -13.49
C GLY A 396 -10.43 11.48 -12.43
#